data_AF-V7FL79-F1
#
_entry.id   AF-V7FL79-F1
#
_cell.length_a   1.000
_cell.length_b   1.000
_cell.length_c   1.000
_cell.angle_alpha   90.00
_cell.angle_beta   90.00
_cell.angle_gamma   90.00
#
_symmetry.space_group_name_H-M   'P 1'
#
loop_
_entity.id
_entity.type
_entity.pdbx_description
1 polymer ?
#
loop_
_entity_poly.entity_id
_entity_poly.type
_entity_poly.pdbx_seq_one_letter_code
_entity_poly.pdbx_strand_id
1 'polypeptide(L)'
;MTNREVKLSRGELKALLLSDEDGFRQVLQTVVQEALEAEMTEAIGAEKGERTAERVSYRSGYYERKLVTRVGVLELRVPQDRTGRFSTELFERYQRSEKALVSALVEMYVQGVSTRKVKAVTEELCGHSFSASTVSEATMRLDEALKAFFTQRLEESYPYLILDARYERAREAGVIASQAVLVAIGVDWEGRRQVLGVELANRESHSSWREFVTGLKNRGLAGVEFVVSDDHPGLRAAIREVLPEAVWQRCYVHFLRNALDYVPRKVDDDCLMELRWFYDRRDLAEVKRDLAQWIAKWQAKYPKLVNWVEDNIEETLSFYRLPLAHHKHMKSTNMLERLNQEIKRRTLVVRIFPNPRSCLRLVRALAVEIHENWLEATRYLNMDHLREHKKESLRALAA
;
A
#
# COMPACT_ATOMS: atom_id res chain seq x y z
N MET A 1 -39.32 13.36 -11.86
CA MET A 1 -39.20 11.90 -12.10
C MET A 1 -40.48 11.43 -12.78
N THR A 2 -40.58 11.68 -14.09
CA THR A 2 -41.62 11.11 -14.94
C THR A 2 -41.18 9.70 -15.30
N ASN A 3 -41.97 8.71 -14.87
CA ASN A 3 -41.75 7.29 -15.11
C ASN A 3 -41.97 7.01 -16.62
N ARG A 4 -40.93 7.21 -17.44
CA ARG A 4 -40.96 6.79 -18.85
C ARG A 4 -40.55 5.33 -18.90
N GLU A 5 -41.48 4.48 -19.36
CA GLU A 5 -41.22 3.08 -19.65
C GLU A 5 -40.14 2.98 -20.74
N VAL A 6 -39.10 2.19 -20.45
CA VAL A 6 -38.09 1.75 -21.45
C VAL A 6 -38.86 1.10 -22.61
N LYS A 7 -38.63 1.49 -23.86
CA LYS A 7 -39.45 0.99 -25.00
C LYS A 7 -39.20 -0.48 -25.36
N LEU A 8 -38.30 -1.17 -24.64
CA LEU A 8 -38.04 -2.58 -24.81
C LEU A 8 -39.16 -3.41 -24.18
N SER A 9 -39.93 -4.13 -25.01
CA SER A 9 -40.92 -5.07 -24.49
C SER A 9 -40.23 -6.22 -23.74
N ARG A 10 -40.95 -6.83 -22.78
CA ARG A 10 -40.44 -7.98 -22.01
C ARG A 10 -39.99 -9.16 -22.89
N GLY A 11 -40.61 -9.32 -24.06
CA GLY A 11 -40.25 -10.34 -25.05
C GLY A 11 -38.93 -10.04 -25.75
N GLU A 12 -38.74 -8.80 -26.19
CA GLU A 12 -37.50 -8.33 -26.84
C GLU A 12 -36.31 -8.35 -25.87
N LEU A 13 -36.52 -7.92 -24.63
CA LEU A 13 -35.52 -8.02 -23.56
C LEU A 13 -35.07 -9.46 -23.32
N LYS A 14 -36.02 -10.41 -23.25
CA LYS A 14 -35.70 -11.83 -23.11
C LYS A 14 -34.94 -12.36 -24.32
N ALA A 15 -35.36 -12.01 -25.53
CA ALA A 15 -34.71 -12.46 -26.76
C ALA A 15 -33.27 -11.94 -26.88
N LEU A 16 -33.05 -10.67 -26.53
CA LEU A 16 -31.71 -10.07 -26.49
C LEU A 16 -30.84 -10.74 -25.44
N LEU A 17 -31.33 -10.89 -24.21
CA LEU A 17 -30.55 -11.48 -23.10
C LEU A 17 -30.24 -12.97 -23.29
N LEU A 18 -31.02 -13.69 -24.09
CA LEU A 18 -30.78 -15.10 -24.44
C LEU A 18 -29.85 -15.27 -25.66
N SER A 19 -29.39 -14.18 -26.27
CA SER A 19 -28.32 -14.23 -27.28
C SER A 19 -26.95 -14.31 -26.59
N ASP A 20 -26.13 -15.28 -26.99
CA ASP A 20 -25.09 -15.87 -26.13
C ASP A 20 -23.90 -14.95 -25.80
N GLU A 21 -23.58 -13.94 -26.61
CA GLU A 21 -22.38 -13.10 -26.39
C GLU A 21 -22.64 -11.58 -26.32
N ASP A 22 -23.65 -11.06 -27.01
CA ASP A 22 -23.85 -9.61 -27.19
C ASP A 22 -25.13 -9.06 -26.53
N GLY A 23 -25.96 -9.93 -25.95
CA GLY A 23 -27.29 -9.57 -25.46
C GLY A 23 -27.29 -8.40 -24.46
N PHE A 24 -26.43 -8.48 -23.45
CA PHE A 24 -26.30 -7.43 -22.43
C PHE A 24 -25.77 -6.11 -23.02
N ARG A 25 -24.84 -6.18 -23.98
CA ARG A 25 -24.30 -5.00 -24.67
C ARG A 25 -25.40 -4.24 -25.39
N GLN A 26 -26.23 -4.96 -26.15
CA GLN A 26 -27.32 -4.36 -26.94
C GLN A 26 -28.42 -3.77 -26.06
N VAL A 27 -28.79 -4.45 -24.97
CA VAL A 27 -29.74 -3.93 -23.98
C VAL A 27 -29.20 -2.63 -23.37
N LEU A 28 -27.94 -2.63 -22.90
CA LEU A 28 -27.34 -1.45 -22.29
C LEU A 28 -27.21 -0.29 -23.30
N GLN A 29 -26.80 -0.57 -24.54
CA GLN A 29 -26.72 0.44 -25.60
C GLN A 29 -28.09 1.10 -25.85
N THR A 30 -29.15 0.31 -25.87
CA THR A 30 -30.51 0.80 -26.08
C THR A 30 -30.96 1.68 -24.91
N VAL A 31 -30.76 1.23 -23.67
CA VAL A 31 -31.11 1.99 -22.47
C VAL A 31 -30.35 3.33 -22.40
N VAL A 32 -29.04 3.31 -22.68
CA VAL A 32 -28.23 4.54 -22.71
C VAL A 32 -28.66 5.46 -23.84
N GLN A 33 -28.99 4.92 -25.02
CA GLN A 33 -29.49 5.70 -26.15
C GLN A 33 -30.83 6.37 -25.81
N GLU A 34 -31.74 5.69 -25.12
CA GLU A 34 -33.01 6.26 -24.68
C GLU A 34 -32.82 7.36 -23.62
N ALA A 35 -31.90 7.15 -22.67
CA ALA A 35 -31.56 8.16 -21.68
C ALA A 35 -31.01 9.44 -22.33
N LEU A 36 -30.13 9.33 -23.33
CA LEU A 36 -29.63 10.48 -24.11
C LEU A 36 -30.75 11.25 -24.81
N GLU A 37 -31.72 10.53 -25.37
CA GLU A 37 -32.88 11.14 -26.03
C GLU A 37 -33.82 11.85 -25.04
N ALA A 38 -33.94 11.30 -23.83
CA ALA A 38 -34.71 11.88 -22.74
C ALA A 38 -34.04 13.15 -22.21
N GLU A 39 -32.74 13.13 -21.88
CA GLU A 39 -31.99 14.30 -21.44
C GLU A 39 -32.08 15.45 -22.46
N MET A 40 -31.98 15.12 -23.76
CA MET A 40 -32.11 16.14 -24.81
C MET A 40 -33.53 16.73 -24.90
N THR A 41 -34.55 15.92 -24.63
CA THR A 41 -35.94 16.39 -24.58
C THR A 41 -36.13 17.36 -23.41
N GLU A 42 -35.61 17.02 -22.24
CA GLU A 42 -35.64 17.88 -21.06
C GLU A 42 -34.85 19.17 -21.28
N ALA A 43 -33.65 19.09 -21.86
CA ALA A 43 -32.81 20.26 -22.12
C ALA A 43 -33.43 21.25 -23.13
N ILE A 44 -34.18 20.75 -24.11
CA ILE A 44 -34.89 21.58 -25.10
C ILE A 44 -36.26 22.05 -24.58
N GLY A 45 -36.89 21.29 -23.68
CA GLY A 45 -38.28 21.48 -23.27
C GLY A 45 -39.30 21.06 -24.33
N ALA A 46 -38.93 20.17 -25.27
CA ALA A 46 -39.83 19.69 -26.32
C ALA A 46 -39.41 18.36 -26.92
N GLU A 47 -40.37 17.50 -27.23
CA GLU A 47 -40.16 16.27 -27.98
C GLU A 47 -39.83 16.53 -29.46
N LYS A 48 -39.33 15.47 -30.12
CA LYS A 48 -39.01 15.49 -31.55
C LYS A 48 -40.28 15.68 -32.37
N GLY A 49 -40.37 16.81 -33.07
CA GLY A 49 -41.51 17.16 -33.93
C GLY A 49 -42.68 17.82 -33.19
N GLU A 50 -42.60 17.97 -31.87
CA GLU A 50 -43.62 18.65 -31.08
C GLU A 50 -43.69 20.15 -31.41
N ARG A 51 -44.85 20.78 -31.30
CA ARG A 51 -44.99 22.24 -31.42
C ARG A 51 -45.39 22.79 -30.06
N THR A 52 -44.43 23.38 -29.36
CA THR A 52 -44.63 24.01 -28.05
C THR A 52 -43.98 25.40 -28.04
N ALA A 53 -44.58 26.33 -27.30
CA ALA A 53 -44.05 27.67 -27.08
C ALA A 53 -42.90 27.69 -26.06
N GLU A 54 -42.78 26.65 -25.23
CA GLU A 54 -41.75 26.54 -24.17
C GLU A 54 -40.39 26.05 -24.69
N ARG A 55 -40.28 25.75 -25.99
CA ARG A 55 -39.06 25.26 -26.63
C ARG A 55 -37.92 26.28 -26.55
N VAL A 56 -36.77 25.84 -26.03
CA VAL A 56 -35.58 26.69 -25.85
C VAL A 56 -34.57 26.56 -27.01
N SER A 57 -34.54 25.41 -27.70
CA SER A 57 -33.63 25.17 -28.84
C SER A 57 -34.18 24.12 -29.82
N TYR A 58 -33.43 23.81 -30.88
CA TYR A 58 -33.79 22.80 -31.88
C TYR A 58 -32.74 21.70 -31.94
N ARG A 59 -33.20 20.46 -32.14
CA ARG A 59 -32.33 19.31 -32.42
C ARG A 59 -31.62 19.51 -33.76
N SER A 60 -30.33 19.24 -33.83
CA SER A 60 -29.46 19.45 -34.99
C SER A 60 -28.65 18.20 -35.33
N GLY A 61 -29.34 17.06 -35.43
CA GLY A 61 -28.71 15.78 -35.76
C GLY A 61 -28.03 15.11 -34.57
N TYR A 62 -27.07 14.24 -34.88
CA TYR A 62 -26.37 13.40 -33.94
C TYR A 62 -24.89 13.34 -34.32
N TYR A 63 -24.02 13.15 -33.33
CA TYR A 63 -22.67 12.67 -33.57
C TYR A 63 -22.51 11.26 -33.02
N GLU A 64 -21.68 10.46 -33.69
CA GLU A 64 -21.38 9.11 -33.25
C GLU A 64 -20.29 9.12 -32.17
N ARG A 65 -20.49 8.29 -31.14
CA ARG A 65 -19.54 8.12 -30.05
C ARG A 65 -19.44 6.66 -29.67
N LYS A 66 -18.21 6.19 -29.50
CA LYS A 66 -17.92 4.90 -28.87
C LYS A 66 -17.66 5.10 -27.38
N LEU A 67 -18.32 4.30 -26.55
CA LEU A 67 -18.08 4.24 -25.11
C LEU A 67 -17.70 2.80 -24.74
N VAL A 68 -16.47 2.61 -24.25
CA VAL A 68 -15.98 1.30 -23.83
C VAL A 68 -16.51 0.99 -22.42
N THR A 69 -17.21 -0.13 -22.25
CA THR A 69 -17.79 -0.57 -20.97
C THR A 69 -17.39 -1.99 -20.64
N ARG A 70 -17.74 -2.46 -19.44
CA ARG A 70 -17.49 -3.86 -19.01
C ARG A 70 -18.19 -4.92 -19.86
N VAL A 71 -19.29 -4.55 -20.54
CA VAL A 71 -20.05 -5.46 -21.42
C VAL A 71 -19.72 -5.24 -22.91
N GLY A 72 -18.65 -4.50 -23.20
CA GLY A 72 -18.21 -4.22 -24.57
C GLY A 72 -18.31 -2.75 -24.97
N VAL A 73 -18.05 -2.49 -26.25
CA VAL A 73 -18.11 -1.15 -26.83
C VAL A 73 -19.55 -0.82 -27.22
N LEU A 74 -20.09 0.24 -26.61
CA LEU A 74 -21.38 0.81 -26.98
C LEU A 74 -21.18 1.82 -28.10
N GLU A 75 -21.95 1.68 -29.17
CA GLU A 75 -21.99 2.65 -30.28
C GLU A 75 -23.22 3.55 -30.10
N LEU A 76 -22.97 4.78 -29.63
CA LEU A 76 -23.99 5.73 -29.24
C LEU A 76 -24.14 6.84 -30.28
N ARG A 77 -25.38 7.26 -30.54
CA ARG A 77 -25.70 8.45 -31.33
C ARG A 77 -26.11 9.56 -30.38
N VAL A 78 -25.17 10.43 -30.04
CA VAL A 78 -25.41 11.49 -29.07
C VAL A 78 -26.10 12.67 -29.77
N PRO A 79 -27.30 13.09 -29.32
CA PRO A 79 -28.03 14.17 -29.96
C PRO A 79 -27.32 15.51 -29.79
N GLN A 80 -27.49 16.39 -30.78
CA GLN A 80 -26.91 17.74 -30.77
C GLN A 80 -28.02 18.78 -30.82
N ASP A 81 -27.83 19.89 -30.11
CA ASP A 81 -28.69 21.06 -30.20
C ASP A 81 -28.07 22.09 -31.15
N ARG A 82 -28.92 22.90 -31.80
CA ARG A 82 -28.48 23.92 -32.76
C ARG A 82 -27.66 25.03 -32.11
N THR A 83 -27.86 25.25 -30.82
CA THR A 83 -27.15 26.26 -30.04
C THR A 83 -25.84 25.75 -29.40
N GLY A 84 -25.55 24.45 -29.47
CA GLY A 84 -24.36 23.82 -28.89
C GLY A 84 -24.30 23.84 -27.36
N ARG A 85 -25.43 24.04 -26.68
CA ARG A 85 -25.53 24.12 -25.22
C ARG A 85 -25.75 22.76 -24.55
N PHE A 86 -26.20 21.76 -25.30
CA PHE A 86 -26.49 20.44 -24.72
C PHE A 86 -25.19 19.70 -24.39
N SER A 87 -25.08 19.26 -23.14
CA SER A 87 -24.09 18.29 -22.69
C SER A 87 -24.81 17.27 -21.82
N THR A 88 -24.63 15.99 -22.13
CA THR A 88 -25.18 14.88 -21.34
C THR A 88 -24.51 14.77 -19.97
N GLU A 89 -25.28 14.31 -18.98
CA GLU A 89 -24.77 14.02 -17.63
C GLU A 89 -24.30 12.57 -17.49
N LEU A 90 -24.68 11.68 -18.42
CA LEU A 90 -24.31 10.26 -18.40
C LEU A 90 -22.79 10.02 -18.50
N PHE A 91 -22.06 10.91 -19.14
CA PHE A 91 -20.60 10.83 -19.27
C PHE A 91 -19.96 12.19 -19.54
N GLU A 92 -18.71 12.34 -19.09
CA GLU A 92 -17.96 13.57 -19.28
C GLU A 92 -17.55 13.78 -20.75
N ARG A 93 -17.28 15.03 -21.12
CA ARG A 93 -16.73 15.37 -22.43
C ARG A 93 -15.37 14.68 -22.59
N TYR A 94 -15.17 14.00 -23.72
CA TYR A 94 -13.97 13.20 -24.02
C TYR A 94 -13.78 11.92 -23.19
N GLN A 95 -14.72 11.53 -22.31
CA GLN A 95 -14.66 10.24 -21.61
C GLN A 95 -14.82 9.04 -22.58
N ARG A 96 -13.75 8.26 -22.77
CA ARG A 96 -13.77 7.12 -23.71
C ARG A 96 -14.20 5.79 -23.09
N SER A 97 -14.09 5.67 -21.77
CA SER A 97 -14.36 4.43 -21.04
C SER A 97 -15.23 4.69 -19.81
N GLU A 98 -15.99 3.68 -19.42
CA GLU A 98 -16.73 3.65 -18.16
C GLU A 98 -15.80 3.82 -16.94
N LYS A 99 -16.19 4.61 -15.94
CA LYS A 99 -15.38 4.86 -14.73
C LYS A 99 -15.08 3.55 -13.97
N ALA A 100 -16.07 2.67 -13.83
CA ALA A 100 -15.90 1.38 -13.16
C ALA A 100 -14.87 0.47 -13.87
N LEU A 101 -14.86 0.47 -15.20
CA LEU A 101 -13.86 -0.27 -15.97
C LEU A 101 -12.45 0.29 -15.72
N VAL A 102 -12.29 1.62 -15.73
CA VAL A 102 -11.00 2.26 -15.41
C VAL A 102 -10.52 1.91 -14.00
N SER A 103 -11.42 1.91 -13.01
CA SER A 103 -11.07 1.48 -11.64
C SER A 103 -10.62 0.02 -11.59
N ALA A 104 -11.26 -0.88 -12.34
CA ALA A 104 -10.82 -2.28 -12.42
C ALA A 104 -9.42 -2.41 -13.05
N LEU A 105 -9.07 -1.60 -14.06
CA LEU A 105 -7.71 -1.58 -14.63
C LEU A 105 -6.66 -1.15 -13.59
N VAL A 106 -7.00 -0.13 -12.80
CA VAL A 106 -6.14 0.38 -11.72
C VAL A 106 -5.95 -0.70 -10.66
N GLU A 107 -7.02 -1.37 -10.25
CA GLU A 107 -6.97 -2.46 -9.27
C GLU A 107 -6.13 -3.64 -9.76
N MET A 108 -6.30 -4.06 -11.03
CA MET A 108 -5.45 -5.10 -11.63
C MET A 108 -3.96 -4.73 -11.56
N TYR A 109 -3.63 -3.47 -11.82
CA TYR A 109 -2.25 -2.99 -11.69
C TYR A 109 -1.74 -3.06 -10.24
N VAL A 110 -2.53 -2.61 -9.27
CA VAL A 110 -2.19 -2.67 -7.83
C VAL A 110 -2.00 -4.11 -7.38
N GLN A 111 -2.82 -5.05 -7.85
CA GLN A 111 -2.69 -6.48 -7.58
C GLN A 111 -1.53 -7.16 -8.34
N GLY A 112 -0.72 -6.40 -9.08
CA GLY A 112 0.50 -6.88 -9.73
C GLY A 112 0.26 -7.58 -11.08
N VAL A 113 -0.89 -7.36 -11.72
CA VAL A 113 -1.13 -7.83 -13.08
C VAL A 113 -0.32 -6.96 -14.05
N SER A 114 0.53 -7.59 -14.86
CA SER A 114 1.33 -6.85 -15.85
C SER A 114 0.45 -6.20 -16.90
N THR A 115 0.86 -5.05 -17.46
CA THR A 115 0.08 -4.34 -18.49
C THR A 115 -0.25 -5.20 -19.71
N ARG A 116 0.62 -6.16 -20.05
CA ARG A 116 0.37 -7.16 -21.11
C ARG A 116 -0.75 -8.14 -20.74
N LYS A 117 -0.80 -8.59 -19.48
CA LYS A 117 -1.88 -9.45 -18.99
C LYS A 117 -3.19 -8.67 -18.85
N VAL A 118 -3.15 -7.42 -18.38
CA VAL A 118 -4.32 -6.53 -18.37
C VAL A 118 -4.90 -6.43 -19.78
N LYS A 119 -4.05 -6.18 -20.79
CA LYS A 119 -4.48 -6.16 -22.20
C LYS A 119 -5.26 -7.42 -22.58
N ALA A 120 -4.68 -8.60 -22.35
CA ALA A 120 -5.30 -9.88 -22.70
C ALA A 120 -6.64 -10.10 -21.96
N VAL A 121 -6.69 -9.80 -20.66
CA VAL A 121 -7.92 -9.94 -19.85
C VAL A 121 -9.02 -9.00 -20.35
N THR A 122 -8.68 -7.75 -20.68
CA THR A 122 -9.66 -6.77 -21.15
C THR A 122 -10.16 -7.07 -22.56
N GLU A 123 -9.30 -7.63 -23.40
CA GLU A 123 -9.67 -8.05 -24.75
C GLU A 123 -10.66 -9.23 -24.68
N GLU A 124 -10.39 -10.21 -23.82
CA GLU A 124 -11.27 -11.37 -23.60
C GLU A 124 -12.61 -10.98 -22.97
N LEU A 125 -12.59 -10.18 -21.90
CA LEU A 125 -13.80 -9.88 -21.12
C LEU A 125 -14.65 -8.76 -21.70
N CYS A 126 -14.03 -7.80 -22.40
CA CYS A 126 -14.70 -6.58 -22.84
C CYS A 126 -14.62 -6.36 -24.36
N GLY A 127 -14.02 -7.27 -25.13
CA GLY A 127 -13.81 -7.10 -26.57
C GLY A 127 -12.96 -5.88 -26.94
N HIS A 128 -12.26 -5.29 -25.97
CA HIS A 128 -11.46 -4.08 -26.16
C HIS A 128 -10.16 -4.17 -25.36
N SER A 129 -9.04 -3.94 -26.04
CA SER A 129 -7.73 -4.00 -25.43
C SER A 129 -7.22 -2.62 -25.03
N PHE A 130 -6.69 -2.50 -23.82
CA PHE A 130 -6.05 -1.26 -23.35
C PHE A 130 -4.55 -1.30 -23.58
N SER A 131 -3.97 -0.20 -24.07
CA SER A 131 -2.52 -0.07 -24.18
C SER A 131 -1.86 0.09 -22.81
N ALA A 132 -0.57 -0.21 -22.73
CA ALA A 132 0.20 0.01 -21.50
C ALA A 132 0.23 1.49 -21.07
N SER A 133 0.20 2.43 -22.03
CA SER A 133 0.14 3.86 -21.74
C SER A 133 -1.19 4.24 -21.09
N THR A 134 -2.32 3.71 -21.58
CA THR A 134 -3.64 3.99 -21.00
C THR A 134 -3.75 3.47 -19.55
N VAL A 135 -3.22 2.27 -19.28
CA VAL A 135 -3.17 1.75 -17.90
C VAL A 135 -2.27 2.62 -17.02
N SER A 136 -1.12 3.07 -17.53
CA SER A 136 -0.24 3.99 -16.81
C SER A 136 -0.92 5.31 -16.48
N GLU A 137 -1.63 5.93 -17.44
CA GLU A 137 -2.37 7.17 -17.23
C GLU A 137 -3.51 7.01 -16.22
N ALA A 138 -4.23 5.89 -16.27
CA ALA A 138 -5.27 5.57 -15.30
C ALA A 138 -4.69 5.46 -13.87
N THR A 139 -3.57 4.76 -13.71
CA THR A 139 -2.92 4.57 -12.39
C THR A 139 -2.28 5.85 -11.85
N MET A 140 -1.83 6.77 -12.70
CA MET A 140 -1.29 8.06 -12.27
C MET A 140 -2.29 8.90 -11.46
N ARG A 141 -3.59 8.67 -11.65
CA ARG A 141 -4.63 9.33 -10.82
C ARG A 141 -4.54 8.98 -9.34
N LEU A 142 -3.90 7.85 -9.00
CA LEU A 142 -3.65 7.48 -7.60
C LEU A 142 -2.59 8.38 -6.94
N ASP A 143 -1.68 8.99 -7.70
CA ASP A 143 -0.51 9.65 -7.13
C ASP A 143 -0.89 10.79 -6.16
N GLU A 144 -1.95 11.54 -6.46
CA GLU A 144 -2.44 12.62 -5.60
C GLU A 144 -3.06 12.10 -4.31
N ALA A 145 -3.95 11.11 -4.39
CA ALA A 145 -4.58 10.50 -3.23
C ALA A 145 -3.55 9.82 -2.31
N LEU A 146 -2.60 9.07 -2.89
CA LEU A 146 -1.51 8.43 -2.15
C LEU A 146 -0.59 9.47 -1.50
N LYS A 147 -0.29 10.57 -2.21
CA LYS A 147 0.50 11.66 -1.63
C LYS A 147 -0.25 12.31 -0.47
N ALA A 148 -1.55 12.57 -0.61
CA ALA A 148 -2.38 13.13 0.45
C ALA A 148 -2.37 12.22 1.70
N PHE A 149 -2.57 10.92 1.51
CA PHE A 149 -2.53 9.94 2.60
C PHE A 149 -1.18 9.94 3.36
N PHE A 150 -0.06 9.95 2.64
CA PHE A 150 1.28 9.95 3.28
C PHE A 150 1.77 11.33 3.73
N THR A 151 1.01 12.40 3.49
CA THR A 151 1.33 13.76 3.98
C THR A 151 0.36 14.25 5.05
N GLN A 152 -0.73 13.52 5.30
CA GLN A 152 -1.68 13.84 6.36
C GLN A 152 -1.02 13.91 7.73
N ARG A 153 -1.59 14.75 8.60
CA ARG A 153 -1.14 14.93 9.98
C ARG A 153 -1.33 13.63 10.77
N LEU A 154 -0.35 13.30 11.60
CA LEU A 154 -0.41 12.21 12.57
C LEU A 154 -0.98 12.79 13.86
N GLU A 155 -2.21 12.39 14.21
CA GLU A 155 -2.93 12.93 15.38
C GLU A 155 -2.66 12.12 16.65
N GLU A 156 -2.42 10.82 16.50
CA GLU A 156 -2.20 9.89 17.60
C GLU A 156 -0.73 9.89 18.05
N SER A 157 -0.51 9.46 19.30
CA SER A 157 0.85 9.17 19.79
C SER A 157 1.19 7.71 19.55
N TYR A 158 2.41 7.45 19.07
CA TYR A 158 2.87 6.12 18.68
C TYR A 158 4.04 5.67 19.59
N PRO A 159 3.78 4.99 20.72
CA PRO A 159 4.82 4.50 21.62
C PRO A 159 5.86 3.60 20.93
N TYR A 160 5.44 2.83 19.92
CA TYR A 160 6.34 1.97 19.18
C TYR A 160 6.46 2.38 17.72
N LEU A 161 7.69 2.43 17.23
CA LEU A 161 8.02 2.70 15.83
C LEU A 161 8.88 1.58 15.27
N ILE A 162 8.58 1.13 14.06
CA ILE A 162 9.31 0.09 13.37
C ILE A 162 9.72 0.64 12.01
N LEU A 163 11.03 0.57 11.74
CA LEU A 163 11.64 1.13 10.54
C LEU A 163 12.37 0.02 9.80
N ASP A 164 12.16 -0.02 8.48
CA ASP A 164 12.80 -1.00 7.61
C ASP A 164 12.97 -0.43 6.21
N ALA A 165 13.92 -1.00 5.48
CA ALA A 165 14.17 -0.66 4.11
C ALA A 165 14.29 -1.89 3.24
N ARG A 166 13.90 -1.73 1.99
CA ARG A 166 13.99 -2.78 0.97
C ARG A 166 14.41 -2.17 -0.35
N TYR A 167 15.11 -2.94 -1.16
CA TYR A 167 15.57 -2.46 -2.45
C TYR A 167 14.66 -2.91 -3.58
N GLU A 168 14.26 -1.95 -4.42
CA GLU A 168 13.55 -2.18 -5.66
C GLU A 168 14.35 -1.60 -6.83
N ARG A 169 14.25 -2.20 -8.02
CA ARG A 169 14.99 -1.73 -9.20
C ARG A 169 14.14 -0.79 -10.02
N ALA A 170 14.63 0.41 -10.30
CA ALA A 170 13.95 1.39 -11.14
C ALA A 170 14.92 2.02 -12.15
N ARG A 171 14.40 2.47 -13.29
CA ARG A 171 15.19 3.24 -14.27
C ARG A 171 15.20 4.71 -13.89
N GLU A 172 16.38 5.27 -13.73
CA GLU A 172 16.59 6.70 -13.46
C GLU A 172 17.56 7.25 -14.51
N ALA A 173 17.14 8.29 -15.24
CA ALA A 173 17.90 8.86 -16.36
C ALA A 173 18.42 7.81 -17.37
N GLY A 174 17.64 6.74 -17.62
CA GLY A 174 17.98 5.66 -18.54
C GLY A 174 18.81 4.52 -17.93
N VAL A 175 19.34 4.67 -16.72
CA VAL A 175 20.16 3.67 -16.02
C VAL A 175 19.32 2.91 -15.01
N ILE A 176 19.54 1.60 -14.88
CA ILE A 176 18.89 0.79 -13.83
C ILE A 176 19.62 1.05 -12.51
N ALA A 177 18.91 1.66 -11.56
CA ALA A 177 19.40 1.92 -10.21
C ALA A 177 18.64 1.07 -9.19
N SER A 178 19.33 0.73 -8.10
CA SER A 178 18.71 0.16 -6.90
C SER A 178 18.21 1.30 -6.05
N GLN A 179 16.91 1.32 -5.75
CA GLN A 179 16.25 2.35 -4.97
C GLN A 179 15.80 1.76 -3.63
N ALA A 180 16.12 2.43 -2.53
CA ALA A 180 15.70 2.04 -1.20
C ALA A 180 14.28 2.55 -0.95
N VAL A 181 13.34 1.63 -0.71
CA VAL A 181 12.00 1.92 -0.21
C VAL A 181 12.08 1.91 1.30
N LEU A 182 11.93 3.07 1.92
CA LEU A 182 11.91 3.26 3.36
C LEU A 182 10.47 3.13 3.85
N VAL A 183 10.23 2.33 4.89
CA VAL A 183 8.91 2.08 5.46
C VAL A 183 8.92 2.36 6.96
N ALA A 184 7.88 3.04 7.44
CA ALA A 184 7.64 3.26 8.86
C ALA A 184 6.27 2.73 9.27
N ILE A 185 6.24 1.91 10.33
CA ILE A 185 5.02 1.46 11.00
C ILE A 185 5.03 1.98 12.43
N GLY A 186 3.90 2.52 12.88
CA GLY A 186 3.65 2.90 14.26
C GLY A 186 2.66 1.96 14.91
N VAL A 187 2.74 1.81 16.23
CA VAL A 187 1.67 1.24 17.05
C VAL A 187 1.19 2.31 18.02
N ASP A 188 -0.12 2.60 17.97
CA ASP A 188 -0.76 3.60 18.83
C ASP A 188 -1.07 3.07 20.25
N TRP A 189 -1.64 3.91 21.10
CA TRP A 189 -2.04 3.54 22.46
C TRP A 189 -3.30 2.67 22.53
N GLU A 190 -4.03 2.50 21.44
CA GLU A 190 -5.10 1.51 21.32
C GLU A 190 -4.56 0.16 20.86
N GLY A 191 -3.27 0.08 20.53
CA GLY A 191 -2.58 -1.12 20.09
C GLY A 191 -2.83 -1.47 18.63
N ARG A 192 -3.32 -0.53 17.82
CA ARG A 192 -3.45 -0.70 16.37
C ARG A 192 -2.13 -0.35 15.71
N ARG A 193 -1.74 -1.17 14.73
CA ARG A 193 -0.57 -0.92 13.90
C ARG A 193 -0.98 -0.15 12.65
N GLN A 194 -0.18 0.82 12.25
CA GLN A 194 -0.49 1.70 11.14
C GLN A 194 0.76 1.98 10.31
N VAL A 195 0.65 1.94 8.99
CA VAL A 195 1.73 2.43 8.12
C VAL A 195 1.74 3.96 8.19
N LEU A 196 2.82 4.53 8.73
CA LEU A 196 2.98 5.98 8.90
C LEU A 196 3.62 6.64 7.68
N GLY A 197 4.51 5.93 7.00
CA GLY A 197 5.33 6.50 5.93
C GLY A 197 5.86 5.44 4.98
N VAL A 198 5.88 5.79 3.69
CA VAL A 198 6.59 5.08 2.64
C VAL A 198 7.24 6.12 1.72
N GLU A 199 8.56 6.10 1.62
CA GLU A 199 9.33 6.98 0.73
C GLU A 199 10.40 6.22 -0.04
N LEU A 200 10.78 6.76 -1.21
CA LEU A 200 11.94 6.28 -1.95
C LEU A 200 13.16 7.13 -1.63
N ALA A 201 14.30 6.47 -1.53
CA ALA A 201 15.61 7.09 -1.45
C ALA A 201 16.59 6.40 -2.42
N ASN A 202 17.51 7.18 -2.97
CA ASN A 202 18.54 6.66 -3.88
C ASN A 202 19.44 5.61 -3.22
N ARG A 203 19.64 5.74 -1.90
CA ARG A 203 20.38 4.79 -1.07
C ARG A 203 19.96 4.94 0.38
N GLU A 204 20.20 3.90 1.18
CA GLU A 204 20.17 4.03 2.62
C GLU A 204 21.40 4.82 3.07
N SER A 205 21.19 6.08 3.46
CA SER A 205 22.20 6.93 4.06
C SER A 205 21.63 7.59 5.31
N HIS A 206 22.52 8.16 6.12
CA HIS A 206 22.11 8.99 7.25
C HIS A 206 21.14 10.10 6.82
N SER A 207 21.44 10.80 5.71
CA SER A 207 20.60 11.89 5.21
C SER A 207 19.21 11.41 4.81
N SER A 208 19.12 10.29 4.08
CA SER A 208 17.83 9.72 3.64
C SER A 208 16.95 9.35 4.82
N TRP A 209 17.53 8.67 5.83
CA TRP A 209 16.80 8.28 7.02
C TRP A 209 16.43 9.47 7.91
N ARG A 210 17.33 10.44 8.05
CA ARG A 210 17.05 11.67 8.79
C ARG A 210 15.91 12.45 8.16
N GLU A 211 15.92 12.64 6.84
CA GLU A 211 14.84 13.32 6.11
C GLU A 211 13.51 12.59 6.31
N PHE A 212 13.51 11.26 6.16
CA PHE A 212 12.32 10.43 6.35
C PHE A 212 11.72 10.55 7.76
N VAL A 213 12.53 10.34 8.80
CA VAL A 213 12.06 10.40 10.19
C VAL A 213 11.68 11.84 10.60
N THR A 214 12.40 12.84 10.11
CA THR A 214 12.05 14.26 10.30
C THR A 214 10.72 14.60 9.63
N GLY A 215 10.46 14.06 8.43
CA GLY A 215 9.17 14.21 7.75
C GLY A 215 8.00 13.65 8.58
N LEU A 216 8.18 12.50 9.22
CA LEU A 216 7.19 11.94 10.14
C LEU A 216 6.97 12.84 11.37
N LYS A 217 8.06 13.35 11.97
CA LYS A 217 8.00 14.28 13.11
C LYS A 217 7.28 15.59 12.77
N ASN A 218 7.58 16.17 11.61
CA ASN A 218 6.91 17.38 11.11
C ASN A 218 5.42 17.16 10.85
N ARG A 219 5.02 15.94 10.49
CA ARG A 219 3.61 15.55 10.36
C ARG A 219 2.91 15.33 11.70
N GLY A 220 3.63 15.29 12.82
CA GLY A 220 3.06 15.14 14.16
C GLY A 220 3.43 13.85 14.90
N LEU A 221 4.38 13.04 14.39
CA LEU A 221 4.84 11.85 15.11
C LEU A 221 5.35 12.22 16.51
N ALA A 222 4.66 11.74 17.54
CA ALA A 222 4.95 12.04 18.93
C ALA A 222 4.82 10.79 19.83
N GLY A 223 5.46 10.85 21.00
CA GLY A 223 5.35 9.82 22.03
C GLY A 223 6.11 8.52 21.75
N VAL A 224 7.09 8.52 20.84
CA VAL A 224 7.88 7.32 20.51
C VAL A 224 8.81 6.96 21.67
N GLU A 225 8.61 5.77 22.24
CA GLU A 225 9.37 5.24 23.37
C GLU A 225 10.35 4.14 22.94
N PHE A 226 10.02 3.40 21.89
CA PHE A 226 10.81 2.27 21.43
C PHE A 226 10.85 2.18 19.90
N VAL A 227 12.04 1.98 19.34
CA VAL A 227 12.25 1.82 17.89
C VAL A 227 12.92 0.48 17.60
N VAL A 228 12.36 -0.29 16.67
CA VAL A 228 12.98 -1.52 16.15
C VAL A 228 13.35 -1.34 14.69
N SER A 229 14.58 -1.65 14.33
CA SER A 229 15.03 -1.64 12.94
C SER A 229 16.13 -2.65 12.65
N ASP A 230 16.53 -2.79 11.39
CA ASP A 230 17.82 -3.40 11.05
C ASP A 230 19.00 -2.51 11.50
N ASP A 231 20.19 -3.11 11.57
CA ASP A 231 21.45 -2.46 11.94
C ASP A 231 22.08 -1.73 10.75
N HIS A 232 21.39 -0.69 10.29
CA HIS A 232 21.94 0.22 9.29
C HIS A 232 22.56 1.45 9.98
N PRO A 233 23.87 1.75 9.82
CA PRO A 233 24.54 2.83 10.53
C PRO A 233 23.88 4.20 10.33
N GLY A 234 23.43 4.48 9.11
CA GLY A 234 22.72 5.72 8.78
C GLY A 234 21.35 5.83 9.46
N LEU A 235 20.66 4.71 9.65
CA LEU A 235 19.36 4.66 10.32
C LEU A 235 19.53 4.89 11.82
N ARG A 236 20.48 4.19 12.45
CA ARG A 236 20.79 4.33 13.87
C ARG A 236 21.20 5.76 14.23
N ALA A 237 22.04 6.39 13.40
CA ALA A 237 22.42 7.79 13.58
C ALA A 237 21.20 8.74 13.47
N ALA A 238 20.34 8.52 12.48
CA ALA A 238 19.14 9.34 12.27
C ALA A 238 18.12 9.21 13.42
N ILE A 239 17.92 7.99 13.94
CA ILE A 239 17.03 7.75 15.10
C ILE A 239 17.55 8.51 16.32
N ARG A 240 18.84 8.37 16.64
CA ARG A 240 19.46 9.07 17.79
C ARG A 240 19.34 10.59 17.68
N GLU A 241 19.42 11.13 16.47
CA GLU A 241 19.33 12.57 16.25
C GLU A 241 17.88 13.08 16.34
N VAL A 242 16.93 12.40 15.68
CA VAL A 242 15.56 12.91 15.51
C VAL A 242 14.63 12.50 16.65
N LEU A 243 14.88 11.31 17.23
CA LEU A 243 14.09 10.68 18.29
C LEU A 243 15.00 10.30 19.50
N PRO A 244 15.65 11.26 20.16
CA PRO A 244 16.63 10.99 21.21
C PRO A 244 16.02 10.30 22.45
N GLU A 245 14.73 10.51 22.70
CA GLU A 245 13.98 9.94 23.83
C GLU A 245 13.72 8.43 23.65
N ALA A 246 13.75 7.93 22.41
CA ALA A 246 13.34 6.57 22.09
C ALA A 246 14.49 5.57 22.29
N VAL A 247 14.20 4.45 22.94
CA VAL A 247 15.13 3.33 23.04
C VAL A 247 15.18 2.61 21.69
N TRP A 248 16.36 2.52 21.11
CA TRP A 248 16.57 1.77 19.86
C TRP A 248 16.97 0.33 20.14
N GLN A 249 16.43 -0.58 19.33
CA GLN A 249 16.81 -1.98 19.27
C GLN A 249 17.08 -2.45 17.84
N ARG A 250 18.17 -3.21 17.69
CA ARG A 250 18.42 -4.02 16.51
C ARG A 250 17.50 -5.25 16.46
N CYS A 251 16.88 -5.48 15.31
CA CYS A 251 16.06 -6.65 15.04
C CYS A 251 16.84 -7.95 15.26
N TYR A 252 16.38 -8.82 16.17
CA TYR A 252 17.09 -10.06 16.47
C TYR A 252 17.14 -11.03 15.28
N VAL A 253 16.15 -11.01 14.39
CA VAL A 253 16.13 -11.88 13.19
C VAL A 253 17.26 -11.49 12.25
N HIS A 254 17.50 -10.18 12.05
CA HIS A 254 18.62 -9.70 11.26
C HIS A 254 19.95 -9.96 11.96
N PHE A 255 20.01 -9.80 13.29
CA PHE A 255 21.18 -10.19 14.07
C PHE A 255 21.56 -11.68 13.87
N LEU A 256 20.60 -12.60 14.00
CA LEU A 256 20.82 -14.03 13.78
C LEU A 256 21.20 -14.34 12.33
N ARG A 257 20.68 -13.59 11.35
CA ARG A 257 21.10 -13.71 9.95
C ARG A 257 22.55 -13.27 9.76
N ASN A 258 22.94 -12.14 10.36
CA ASN A 258 24.29 -11.60 10.24
C ASN A 258 25.32 -12.46 10.98
N ALA A 259 24.91 -13.18 12.03
CA ALA A 259 25.74 -14.19 12.69
C ALA A 259 26.26 -15.27 11.71
N LEU A 260 25.51 -15.57 10.64
CA LEU A 260 25.92 -16.57 9.64
C LEU A 260 27.19 -16.17 8.88
N ASP A 261 27.51 -14.88 8.79
CA ASP A 261 28.71 -14.40 8.11
C ASP A 261 30.00 -14.68 8.90
N TYR A 262 29.87 -15.00 10.20
CA TYR A 262 30.98 -15.25 11.11
C TYR A 262 31.24 -16.74 11.37
N VAL A 263 30.48 -17.62 10.71
CA VAL A 263 30.64 -19.08 10.80
C VAL A 263 31.10 -19.69 9.47
N PRO A 264 31.82 -20.82 9.49
CA PRO A 264 32.08 -21.60 8.28
C PRO A 264 30.78 -22.12 7.66
N ARG A 265 30.81 -22.50 6.36
CA ARG A 265 29.65 -23.08 5.65
C ARG A 265 29.05 -24.33 6.33
N LYS A 266 29.86 -25.07 7.08
CA LYS A 266 29.42 -26.17 7.94
C LYS A 266 29.63 -25.73 9.39
N VAL A 267 28.52 -25.51 10.08
CA VAL A 267 28.46 -25.14 11.49
C VAL A 267 27.71 -26.24 12.24
N ASP A 268 28.01 -26.42 13.53
CA ASP A 268 27.14 -27.24 14.36
C ASP A 268 25.82 -26.50 14.57
N ASP A 269 24.71 -27.14 14.21
CA ASP A 269 23.36 -26.54 14.31
C ASP A 269 23.05 -26.08 15.75
N ASP A 270 23.61 -26.77 16.76
CA ASP A 270 23.50 -26.45 18.18
C ASP A 270 23.98 -25.03 18.51
N CYS A 271 25.05 -24.55 17.86
CA CYS A 271 25.64 -23.25 18.17
C CYS A 271 24.66 -22.10 17.89
N LEU A 272 24.05 -22.11 16.70
CA LEU A 272 23.09 -21.08 16.29
C LEU A 272 21.72 -21.26 16.95
N MET A 273 21.34 -22.52 17.23
CA MET A 273 20.11 -22.82 17.96
C MET A 273 20.16 -22.29 19.39
N GLU A 274 21.27 -22.52 20.12
CA GLU A 274 21.49 -21.99 21.46
C GLU A 274 21.46 -20.45 21.47
N LEU A 275 22.12 -19.81 20.49
CA LEU A 275 22.09 -18.35 20.33
C LEU A 275 20.67 -17.81 20.14
N ARG A 276 19.81 -18.56 19.44
CA ARG A 276 18.40 -18.20 19.26
C ARG A 276 17.59 -18.32 20.55
N TRP A 277 17.89 -19.30 21.41
CA TRP A 277 17.15 -19.52 22.67
C TRP A 277 17.28 -18.38 23.67
N PHE A 278 18.31 -17.54 23.57
CA PHE A 278 18.43 -16.33 24.41
C PHE A 278 17.21 -15.41 24.30
N TYR A 279 16.57 -15.38 23.14
CA TYR A 279 15.40 -14.53 22.89
C TYR A 279 14.08 -15.14 23.37
N ASP A 280 14.12 -16.34 23.94
CA ASP A 280 12.97 -17.03 24.55
C ASP A 280 13.09 -17.09 26.09
N ARG A 281 14.16 -16.50 26.66
CA ARG A 281 14.35 -16.34 28.12
C ARG A 281 13.40 -15.31 28.71
N ARG A 282 13.16 -15.42 30.02
CA ARG A 282 12.19 -14.56 30.72
C ARG A 282 12.75 -13.22 31.12
N ASP A 283 14.03 -13.18 31.46
CA ASP A 283 14.69 -11.97 31.93
C ASP A 283 16.14 -11.85 31.41
N LEU A 284 16.67 -10.64 31.57
CA LEU A 284 18.02 -10.30 31.11
C LEU A 284 19.12 -11.04 31.90
N ALA A 285 18.86 -11.43 33.16
CA ALA A 285 19.84 -12.12 33.99
C ALA A 285 20.05 -13.58 33.55
N GLU A 286 18.98 -14.26 33.12
CA GLU A 286 19.05 -15.54 32.43
C GLU A 286 19.87 -15.44 31.15
N VAL A 287 19.60 -14.44 30.29
CA VAL A 287 20.35 -14.25 29.04
C VAL A 287 21.84 -14.05 29.30
N LYS A 288 22.21 -13.22 30.28
CA LYS A 288 23.62 -12.97 30.61
C LYS A 288 24.35 -14.22 31.13
N ARG A 289 23.68 -15.05 31.93
CA ARG A 289 24.23 -16.33 32.40
C ARG A 289 24.44 -17.30 31.26
N ASP A 290 23.45 -17.43 30.38
CA ASP A 290 23.51 -18.34 29.24
C ASP A 290 24.53 -17.88 28.20
N LEU A 291 24.63 -16.56 27.96
CA LEU A 291 25.64 -15.98 27.09
C LEU A 291 27.05 -16.34 27.58
N ALA A 292 27.33 -16.20 28.88
CA ALA A 292 28.63 -16.57 29.44
C ALA A 292 28.96 -18.06 29.25
N GLN A 293 27.97 -18.95 29.42
CA GLN A 293 28.13 -20.39 29.17
C GLN A 293 28.36 -20.69 27.68
N TRP A 294 27.62 -20.01 26.80
CA TRP A 294 27.73 -20.17 25.36
C TRP A 294 29.09 -19.66 24.85
N ILE A 295 29.59 -18.54 25.36
CA ILE A 295 30.94 -18.02 25.08
C ILE A 295 31.96 -19.09 25.47
N ALA A 296 31.91 -19.59 26.72
CA ALA A 296 32.86 -20.60 27.20
C ALA A 296 32.85 -21.89 26.34
N LYS A 297 31.67 -22.30 25.85
CA LYS A 297 31.49 -23.50 25.02
C LYS A 297 32.04 -23.31 23.61
N TRP A 298 31.74 -22.18 22.97
CA TRP A 298 31.97 -22.00 21.52
C TRP A 298 33.20 -21.17 21.17
N GLN A 299 33.82 -20.46 22.12
CA GLN A 299 34.97 -19.57 21.87
C GLN A 299 36.12 -20.29 21.14
N ALA A 300 36.44 -21.52 21.55
CA ALA A 300 37.54 -22.28 20.96
C ALA A 300 37.26 -22.68 19.49
N LYS A 301 36.01 -22.93 19.14
CA LYS A 301 35.61 -23.43 17.81
C LYS A 301 35.25 -22.30 16.85
N TYR A 302 34.57 -21.26 17.34
CA TYR A 302 34.04 -20.16 16.53
C TYR A 302 34.40 -18.77 17.11
N PRO A 303 35.69 -18.44 17.30
CA PRO A 303 36.11 -17.22 18.00
C PRO A 303 35.61 -15.93 17.31
N LYS A 304 35.52 -15.92 15.98
CA LYS A 304 35.01 -14.76 15.22
C LYS A 304 33.53 -14.49 15.48
N LEU A 305 32.71 -15.55 15.53
CA LEU A 305 31.29 -15.43 15.84
C LEU A 305 31.12 -14.97 17.28
N VAL A 306 31.80 -15.60 18.22
CA VAL A 306 31.60 -15.34 19.65
C VAL A 306 31.98 -13.90 20.01
N ASN A 307 33.16 -13.43 19.56
CA ASN A 307 33.56 -12.04 19.77
C ASN A 307 32.54 -11.06 19.16
N TRP A 308 32.08 -11.33 17.93
CA TRP A 308 31.08 -10.47 17.28
C TRP A 308 29.73 -10.47 18.03
N VAL A 309 29.27 -11.63 18.52
CA VAL A 309 28.05 -11.73 19.32
C VAL A 309 28.21 -10.96 20.62
N GLU A 310 29.31 -11.13 21.35
CA GLU A 310 29.57 -10.43 22.61
C GLU A 310 29.54 -8.90 22.42
N ASP A 311 30.14 -8.39 21.34
CA ASP A 311 30.18 -6.96 21.03
C ASP A 311 28.81 -6.36 20.65
N ASN A 312 27.90 -7.16 20.10
CA ASN A 312 26.69 -6.66 19.42
C ASN A 312 25.36 -7.12 20.06
N ILE A 313 25.36 -8.14 20.92
CA ILE A 313 24.12 -8.74 21.44
C ILE A 313 23.31 -7.77 22.31
N GLU A 314 23.96 -6.90 23.09
CA GLU A 314 23.24 -5.93 23.94
C GLU A 314 22.32 -5.00 23.13
N GLU A 315 22.62 -4.77 21.85
CA GLU A 315 21.78 -3.97 20.94
C GLU A 315 20.45 -4.65 20.59
N THR A 316 20.29 -5.96 20.84
CA THR A 316 19.09 -6.75 20.53
C THR A 316 18.22 -7.07 21.77
N LEU A 317 18.69 -6.72 22.98
CA LEU A 317 18.05 -7.09 24.24
C LEU A 317 17.22 -5.96 24.88
N SER A 318 17.13 -4.81 24.22
CA SER A 318 16.42 -3.63 24.76
C SER A 318 14.92 -3.86 24.99
N PHE A 319 14.31 -4.85 24.33
CA PHE A 319 12.91 -5.21 24.47
C PHE A 319 12.58 -5.74 25.87
N TYR A 320 13.57 -6.20 26.66
CA TYR A 320 13.36 -6.56 28.06
C TYR A 320 12.90 -5.38 28.93
N ARG A 321 13.04 -4.13 28.45
CA ARG A 321 12.47 -2.92 29.07
C ARG A 321 10.95 -2.78 28.84
N LEU A 322 10.37 -3.62 27.99
CA LEU A 322 8.94 -3.62 27.68
C LEU A 322 8.22 -4.68 28.50
N PRO A 323 6.88 -4.62 28.61
CA PRO A 323 6.10 -5.69 29.22
C PRO A 323 6.34 -7.03 28.52
N LEU A 324 6.38 -8.13 29.29
CA LEU A 324 6.60 -9.49 28.79
C LEU A 324 5.69 -9.85 27.61
N ALA A 325 4.42 -9.44 27.67
CA ALA A 325 3.43 -9.68 26.60
C ALA A 325 3.83 -9.07 25.25
N HIS A 326 4.63 -8.00 25.24
CA HIS A 326 5.05 -7.30 24.02
C HIS A 326 6.35 -7.87 23.42
N HIS A 327 7.13 -8.63 24.20
CA HIS A 327 8.45 -9.14 23.80
C HIS A 327 8.40 -9.89 22.47
N LYS A 328 7.41 -10.78 22.30
CA LYS A 328 7.24 -11.59 21.09
C LYS A 328 7.17 -10.74 19.81
N HIS A 329 6.52 -9.58 19.89
CA HIS A 329 6.25 -8.71 18.76
C HIS A 329 7.32 -7.63 18.57
N MET A 330 7.93 -7.17 19.66
CA MET A 330 8.89 -6.07 19.67
C MET A 330 10.36 -6.52 19.60
N LYS A 331 10.64 -7.83 19.67
CA LYS A 331 12.01 -8.32 19.45
C LYS A 331 12.51 -8.19 18.01
N SER A 332 11.61 -8.08 17.03
CA SER A 332 11.95 -8.03 15.59
C SER A 332 11.08 -7.08 14.78
N THR A 333 11.51 -6.83 13.54
CA THR A 333 10.72 -6.17 12.50
C THR A 333 9.68 -7.10 11.85
N ASN A 334 9.38 -8.27 12.41
CA ASN A 334 8.53 -9.30 11.78
C ASN A 334 7.11 -8.82 11.46
N MET A 335 6.62 -7.76 12.11
CA MET A 335 5.33 -7.16 11.75
C MET A 335 5.31 -6.58 10.32
N LEU A 336 6.47 -6.21 9.78
CA LEU A 336 6.65 -5.79 8.40
C LEU A 336 6.73 -6.97 7.44
N GLU A 337 6.99 -8.19 7.90
CA GLU A 337 7.28 -9.33 7.02
C GLU A 337 6.12 -9.60 6.05
N ARG A 338 4.88 -9.55 6.54
CA ARG A 338 3.68 -9.69 5.68
C ARG A 338 3.61 -8.56 4.65
N LEU A 339 3.78 -7.30 5.06
CA LEU A 339 3.79 -6.14 4.16
C LEU A 339 4.90 -6.29 3.11
N ASN A 340 6.09 -6.67 3.55
CA ASN A 340 7.24 -6.87 2.70
C ASN A 340 7.02 -8.02 1.70
N GLN A 341 6.40 -9.12 2.12
CA GLN A 341 6.06 -10.21 1.23
C GLN A 341 5.03 -9.80 0.19
N GLU A 342 3.98 -9.07 0.58
CA GLU A 342 2.96 -8.61 -0.38
C GLU A 342 3.55 -7.62 -1.39
N ILE A 343 4.36 -6.65 -0.94
CA ILE A 343 5.09 -5.76 -1.86
C ILE A 343 5.98 -6.60 -2.79
N LYS A 344 6.78 -7.54 -2.25
CA LYS A 344 7.69 -8.38 -3.05
C LYS A 344 6.93 -9.18 -4.10
N ARG A 345 5.77 -9.74 -3.77
CA ARG A 345 4.94 -10.52 -4.71
C ARG A 345 4.53 -9.67 -5.92
N ARG A 346 4.11 -8.42 -5.71
CA ARG A 346 3.68 -7.53 -6.81
C ARG A 346 4.87 -6.93 -7.55
N THR A 347 5.92 -6.50 -6.86
CA THR A 347 7.10 -5.89 -7.50
C THR A 347 7.92 -6.91 -8.31
N LEU A 348 7.92 -8.19 -7.92
CA LEU A 348 8.61 -9.26 -8.65
C LEU A 348 8.06 -9.46 -10.08
N VAL A 349 6.77 -9.21 -10.29
CA VAL A 349 6.16 -9.28 -11.63
C VAL A 349 6.67 -8.16 -12.53
N VAL A 350 6.91 -6.97 -11.96
CA VAL A 350 7.43 -5.80 -12.69
C VAL A 350 8.92 -5.95 -12.97
N ARG A 351 9.70 -6.52 -12.03
CA ARG A 351 11.17 -6.70 -12.04
C ARG A 351 11.98 -5.40 -12.05
N ILE A 352 11.72 -4.52 -13.01
CA ILE A 352 12.40 -3.22 -13.17
C ILE A 352 11.33 -2.17 -13.47
N PHE A 353 11.17 -1.23 -12.56
CA PHE A 353 10.24 -0.12 -12.74
C PHE A 353 10.74 0.86 -13.82
N PRO A 354 9.82 1.43 -14.62
CA PRO A 354 10.19 2.39 -15.66
C PRO A 354 10.72 3.71 -15.09
N ASN A 355 10.36 4.05 -13.85
CA ASN A 355 10.88 5.19 -13.10
C ASN A 355 10.61 5.02 -11.59
N PRO A 356 11.30 5.76 -10.70
CA PRO A 356 11.07 5.71 -9.26
C PRO A 356 9.63 6.03 -8.86
N ARG A 357 8.97 6.99 -9.52
CA ARG A 357 7.58 7.36 -9.19
C ARG A 357 6.60 6.19 -9.37
N SER A 358 6.76 5.40 -10.43
CA SER A 358 5.93 4.20 -10.64
C SER A 358 6.18 3.12 -9.58
N CYS A 359 7.41 3.00 -9.07
CA CYS A 359 7.73 2.12 -7.95
C CYS A 359 7.02 2.61 -6.69
N LEU A 360 7.20 3.89 -6.34
CA LEU A 360 6.58 4.50 -5.17
C LEU A 360 5.05 4.39 -5.20
N ARG A 361 4.42 4.61 -6.36
CA ARG A 361 2.97 4.45 -6.54
C ARG A 361 2.48 3.06 -6.15
N LEU A 362 3.07 2.01 -6.71
CA LEU A 362 2.64 0.65 -6.46
C LEU A 362 2.86 0.27 -4.99
N VAL A 363 4.02 0.60 -4.43
CA VAL A 363 4.33 0.32 -3.02
C VAL A 363 3.37 1.06 -2.10
N ARG A 364 3.11 2.36 -2.35
CA ARG A 364 2.17 3.16 -1.56
C ARG A 364 0.74 2.64 -1.64
N ALA A 365 0.28 2.26 -2.83
CA ALA A 365 -1.06 1.69 -3.00
C ALA A 365 -1.24 0.43 -2.15
N LEU A 366 -0.28 -0.50 -2.22
CA LEU A 366 -0.29 -1.72 -1.40
C LEU A 366 -0.20 -1.41 0.10
N ALA A 367 0.59 -0.41 0.47
CA ALA A 367 0.73 0.00 1.87
C ALA A 367 -0.57 0.61 2.43
N VAL A 368 -1.33 1.36 1.63
CA VAL A 368 -2.65 1.90 2.00
C VAL A 368 -3.65 0.77 2.15
N GLU A 369 -3.75 -0.15 1.18
CA GLU A 369 -4.65 -1.32 1.27
C GLU A 369 -4.37 -2.15 2.53
N ILE A 370 -3.09 -2.37 2.86
CA ILE A 370 -2.70 -3.11 4.06
C ILE A 370 -2.97 -2.30 5.33
N HIS A 371 -2.78 -0.98 5.31
CA HIS A 371 -3.12 -0.10 6.42
C HIS A 371 -4.62 -0.17 6.73
N GLU A 372 -5.49 -0.06 5.73
CA GLU A 372 -6.95 -0.15 5.90
C GLU A 372 -7.37 -1.49 6.51
N ASN A 373 -6.83 -2.59 5.97
CA ASN A 373 -7.04 -3.93 6.54
C ASN A 373 -6.58 -4.05 8.00
N TRP A 374 -5.57 -3.30 8.44
CA TRP A 374 -5.11 -3.30 9.83
C TRP A 374 -6.00 -2.48 10.75
N LEU A 375 -6.58 -1.39 10.26
CA LEU A 375 -7.54 -0.60 11.03
C LEU A 375 -8.83 -1.36 11.32
N GLU A 376 -9.26 -2.21 10.38
CA GLU A 376 -10.44 -3.06 10.54
C GLU A 376 -10.17 -4.34 11.35
N ALA A 377 -8.91 -4.74 11.48
CA ALA A 377 -8.51 -5.93 12.19
C ALA A 377 -8.56 -5.76 13.73
N THR A 378 -8.46 -6.87 14.44
CA THR A 378 -8.27 -6.86 15.89
C THR A 378 -6.98 -6.14 16.29
N ARG A 379 -6.99 -5.49 17.46
CA ARG A 379 -5.82 -4.83 18.05
C ARG A 379 -4.59 -5.74 18.00
N TYR A 380 -3.48 -5.18 17.55
CA TYR A 380 -2.22 -5.90 17.39
C TYR A 380 -1.52 -6.16 18.72
N LEU A 381 -1.57 -5.18 19.64
CA LEU A 381 -1.04 -5.29 20.99
C LEU A 381 -2.08 -4.87 22.03
N ASN A 382 -1.99 -5.43 23.24
CA ASN A 382 -2.73 -4.91 24.38
C ASN A 382 -1.90 -3.88 25.15
N MET A 383 -2.15 -2.60 24.87
CA MET A 383 -1.36 -1.50 25.43
C MET A 383 -1.62 -1.24 26.92
N ASP A 384 -2.60 -1.90 27.55
CA ASP A 384 -2.79 -1.84 29.00
C ASP A 384 -1.57 -2.38 29.75
N HIS A 385 -0.90 -3.40 29.22
CA HIS A 385 0.35 -3.90 29.78
C HIS A 385 1.45 -2.82 29.82
N LEU A 386 1.54 -1.97 28.79
CA LEU A 386 2.50 -0.86 28.79
C LEU A 386 2.10 0.21 29.81
N ARG A 387 0.81 0.55 29.91
CA ARG A 387 0.31 1.51 30.91
C ARG A 387 0.62 1.04 32.33
N GLU A 388 0.39 -0.24 32.64
CA GLU A 388 0.67 -0.84 33.93
C GLU A 388 2.17 -0.86 34.22
N HIS A 389 2.97 -1.33 33.27
CA HIS A 389 4.43 -1.37 33.43
C HIS A 389 5.03 0.01 33.71
N LYS A 390 4.53 1.06 33.04
CA LYS A 390 4.96 2.44 33.30
C LYS A 390 4.54 2.92 34.70
N LYS A 391 3.33 2.59 35.16
CA LYS A 391 2.89 2.91 36.54
C LYS A 391 3.78 2.23 37.58
N GLU A 392 4.12 0.96 37.38
CA GLU A 392 5.02 0.21 38.26
C GLU A 392 6.43 0.79 38.28
N SER A 393 6.97 1.14 37.10
CA SER A 393 8.29 1.75 36.97
C SER A 393 8.37 3.10 37.69
N LEU A 394 7.32 3.92 37.57
CA LEU A 394 7.24 5.20 38.29
C LEU A 394 7.13 5.01 39.80
N ARG A 395 6.37 4.00 40.27
CA ARG A 395 6.30 3.66 41.69
C ARG A 395 7.65 3.20 42.24
N ALA A 396 8.38 2.39 41.47
CA ALA A 396 9.69 1.90 41.86
C ALA A 396 10.76 3.01 41.89
N LEU A 397 10.62 4.06 41.06
CA LEU A 397 11.51 5.23 41.09
C LEU A 397 11.20 6.21 42.24
N ALA A 398 9.96 6.19 42.73
CA ALA A 398 9.50 7.07 43.82
C ALA A 398 9.72 6.46 45.22
N ALA A 399 10.00 5.15 45.30
CA ALA A 399 10.37 4.43 46.51
C ALA A 399 11.89 4.38 46.65
#